data_AF-A0A2P6PDE3-F1
#
_entry.id   AF-A0A2P6PDE3-F1
#
_cell.length_a   1.000
_cell.length_b   1.000
_cell.length_c   1.000
_cell.angle_alpha   90.00
_cell.angle_beta   90.00
_cell.angle_gamma   90.00
#
_symmetry.space_group_name_H-M   'P 1'
#
loop_
_entity.id
_entity.type
_entity.pdbx_description
1 polymer ?
#
loop_
_entity_poly.entity_id
_entity_poly.type
_entity_poly.pdbx_seq_one_letter_code
_entity_poly.pdbx_strand_id
1 'polypeptide(L)'
;MLRDNICWEAISETLGTRTNAVCSMKWYNQLTSPLVSQKLWADIDDYRLLDALNSLDACCIEDVDWDDLLEHRPGDVCQKRWHQMVKHIGHHGLKSFPEQVEVLSKRYLADLIEAREIYASKPAVD
;
A
#
# COMPACT_ATOMS: atom_id res chain seq x y z
N MET A 1 -3.71 19.16 -1.19
CA MET A 1 -3.07 18.91 0.12
C MET A 1 -1.94 17.93 -0.14
N LEU A 2 -0.70 18.33 0.16
CA LEU A 2 0.44 17.43 0.18
C LEU A 2 0.09 16.30 1.17
N ARG A 3 0.36 15.05 0.83
CA ARG A 3 0.43 14.01 1.84
C ARG A 3 1.65 14.35 2.69
N ASP A 4 1.41 14.84 3.89
CA ASP A 4 2.43 15.42 4.78
C ASP A 4 3.48 14.40 5.29
N ASN A 5 3.38 13.13 4.87
CA ASN A 5 4.24 12.03 5.31
C ASN A 5 5.22 11.51 4.25
N ILE A 6 5.47 12.24 3.15
CA ILE A 6 6.47 11.83 2.14
C ILE A 6 7.68 12.76 2.18
N CYS A 7 8.85 12.22 2.58
CA CYS A 7 10.13 12.93 2.52
C CYS A 7 10.66 12.98 1.08
N TRP A 8 10.25 14.00 0.32
CA TRP A 8 10.64 14.18 -1.08
C TRP A 8 12.14 14.40 -1.28
N GLU A 9 12.84 14.90 -0.26
CA GLU A 9 14.28 15.08 -0.25
C GLU A 9 15.01 13.73 -0.32
N ALA A 10 14.71 12.80 0.60
CA ALA A 10 15.28 11.45 0.59
C ALA A 10 15.01 10.71 -0.73
N ILE A 11 13.82 10.87 -1.31
CA ILE A 11 13.49 10.29 -2.62
C ILE A 11 14.35 10.91 -3.72
N SER A 12 14.49 12.23 -3.73
CA SER A 12 15.30 12.92 -4.76
C SER A 12 16.78 12.54 -4.69
N GLU A 13 17.34 12.41 -3.49
CA GLU A 13 18.72 11.95 -3.26
C GLU A 13 18.92 10.52 -3.76
N THR A 14 17.99 9.62 -3.43
CA THR A 14 18.01 8.23 -3.90
C THR A 14 17.96 8.14 -5.43
N LEU A 15 17.17 9.00 -6.09
CA LEU A 15 17.06 9.02 -7.55
C LEU A 15 18.25 9.69 -8.24
N GLY A 16 18.97 10.59 -7.56
CA GLY A 16 20.18 11.29 -8.03
C GLY A 16 20.01 12.18 -9.28
N THR A 17 18.84 12.20 -9.91
CA THR A 17 18.61 12.79 -11.24
C THR A 17 17.47 13.81 -11.28
N ARG A 18 16.74 13.99 -10.17
CA ARG A 18 15.56 14.85 -10.09
C ARG A 18 15.55 15.57 -8.74
N THR A 19 15.03 16.80 -8.70
CA THR A 19 14.86 17.54 -7.44
C THR A 19 13.63 17.08 -6.67
N ASN A 20 13.59 17.37 -5.37
CA ASN A 20 12.43 17.09 -4.50
C ASN A 20 11.11 17.63 -5.08
N ALA A 21 11.11 18.85 -5.64
CA ALA A 21 9.95 19.49 -6.24
C ALA A 21 9.49 18.78 -7.52
N VAL A 22 10.42 18.32 -8.36
CA VAL A 22 10.07 17.55 -9.56
C VAL A 22 9.49 16.19 -9.18
N CYS A 23 10.05 15.53 -8.16
CA CYS A 23 9.54 14.26 -7.65
C CYS A 23 8.12 14.40 -7.09
N SER A 24 7.88 15.42 -6.25
CA SER A 24 6.56 15.66 -5.66
C SER A 24 5.52 15.99 -6.73
N MET A 25 5.84 16.88 -7.67
CA MET A 25 4.92 17.26 -8.74
C MET A 25 4.59 16.07 -9.65
N LYS A 26 5.59 15.24 -9.99
CA LYS A 26 5.34 14.02 -10.77
C LYS A 26 4.43 13.06 -10.02
N TRP A 27 4.63 12.90 -8.72
CA TRP A 27 3.78 12.05 -7.90
C TRP A 27 2.32 12.53 -7.89
N TYR A 28 2.08 13.78 -7.49
CA TYR A 28 0.71 14.29 -7.33
C TYR A 28 -0.04 14.44 -8.65
N ASN A 29 0.68 14.72 -9.74
CA ASN A 29 0.03 14.97 -11.03
C ASN A 29 -0.11 13.71 -11.88
N GLN A 30 0.70 12.67 -11.67
CA GLN A 30 0.76 11.53 -12.60
C GLN A 30 0.80 10.15 -11.95
N LEU A 31 1.44 9.99 -10.79
CA LEU A 31 1.68 8.65 -10.21
C LEU A 31 0.72 8.28 -9.08
N THR A 32 0.11 9.27 -8.42
CA THR A 32 -0.83 9.03 -7.33
C THR A 32 -2.03 8.25 -7.84
N SER A 33 -2.39 7.17 -7.13
CA SER A 33 -3.59 6.39 -7.47
C SER A 33 -4.83 7.31 -7.48
N PRO A 34 -5.72 7.18 -8.48
CA PRO A 34 -6.99 7.89 -8.48
C PRO A 34 -7.83 7.64 -7.21
N LEU A 35 -7.74 6.44 -6.63
CA LEU A 35 -8.46 6.11 -5.39
C LEU A 35 -7.98 6.98 -4.22
N VAL A 36 -6.68 7.23 -4.17
CA VAL A 36 -6.05 8.09 -3.16
C VAL A 36 -6.41 9.56 -3.41
N SER A 37 -6.29 10.04 -4.65
CA SER A 37 -6.55 11.45 -4.96
C SER A 37 -8.02 11.84 -4.79
N GLN A 38 -8.93 10.89 -5.02
CA GLN A 38 -10.37 11.03 -4.78
C GLN A 38 -10.77 10.78 -3.32
N LYS A 39 -9.82 10.50 -2.42
CA LYS A 39 -10.04 10.17 -1.00
C LYS A 39 -10.91 8.92 -0.76
N LEU A 40 -10.97 8.02 -1.74
CA LEU A 40 -11.64 6.72 -1.66
C LEU A 40 -10.76 5.65 -0.99
N TRP A 41 -9.45 5.92 -0.85
CA TRP A 41 -8.50 4.99 -0.24
C TRP A 41 -7.48 5.74 0.63
N ALA A 42 -7.30 5.27 1.87
CA ALA A 42 -6.32 5.79 2.82
C ALA A 42 -5.08 4.86 2.88
N ASP A 43 -3.95 5.38 3.35
CA ASP A 43 -2.72 4.57 3.44
C ASP A 43 -2.86 3.39 4.39
N ILE A 44 -3.65 3.57 5.46
CA ILE A 44 -3.93 2.48 6.40
C ILE A 44 -4.74 1.34 5.78
N ASP A 45 -5.48 1.62 4.69
CA ASP A 45 -6.36 0.64 4.06
C ASP A 45 -5.57 -0.44 3.30
N ASP A 46 -4.36 -0.12 2.80
CA ASP A 46 -3.49 -1.14 2.18
C ASP A 46 -3.17 -2.28 3.18
N TYR A 47 -2.89 -1.91 4.43
CA TYR A 47 -2.57 -2.89 5.47
C TYR A 47 -3.81 -3.65 5.92
N ARG A 48 -4.96 -2.98 6.06
CA ARG A 48 -6.24 -3.63 6.40
C ARG A 48 -6.65 -4.63 5.32
N LEU A 49 -6.50 -4.25 4.05
CA LEU A 49 -6.79 -5.13 2.93
C LEU A 49 -5.92 -6.40 2.97
N LEU A 50 -4.61 -6.24 3.13
CA LEU A 50 -3.69 -7.38 3.15
C LEU A 50 -3.86 -8.27 4.38
N ASP A 51 -4.12 -7.69 5.55
CA ASP A 51 -4.41 -8.44 6.78
C ASP A 51 -5.68 -9.29 6.64
N ALA A 52 -6.74 -8.71 6.08
CA ALA A 52 -7.99 -9.42 5.80
C ALA A 52 -7.80 -10.54 4.79
N LEU A 53 -7.14 -10.27 3.66
CA LEU A 53 -6.86 -11.30 2.63
C LEU A 53 -5.97 -12.43 3.14
N ASN A 54 -4.98 -12.10 3.97
CA ASN A 54 -4.08 -13.08 4.58
C ASN A 54 -4.80 -13.97 5.61
N SER A 55 -5.89 -13.48 6.20
CA SER A 55 -6.71 -14.23 7.18
C SER A 55 -7.80 -15.07 6.54
N LEU A 56 -8.17 -14.79 5.29
CA LEU A 56 -9.31 -15.41 4.59
C LEU A 56 -9.01 -16.83 4.05
N ASP A 57 -7.73 -17.20 3.92
CA ASP A 57 -7.26 -18.47 3.33
C ASP A 57 -7.92 -18.80 1.97
N ALA A 58 -8.21 -17.75 1.18
CA ALA A 58 -8.83 -17.89 -0.14
C ALA A 58 -7.85 -18.45 -1.16
N CYS A 59 -8.29 -19.41 -1.99
CA CYS A 59 -7.44 -20.05 -3.00
C CYS A 59 -7.32 -19.20 -4.28
N CYS A 60 -8.34 -18.40 -4.59
CA CYS A 60 -8.37 -17.54 -5.78
C CYS A 60 -9.10 -16.22 -5.52
N ILE A 61 -9.02 -15.30 -6.49
CA ILE A 61 -9.61 -13.96 -6.36
C ILE A 61 -11.14 -14.00 -6.36
N GLU A 62 -11.71 -15.04 -6.98
CA GLU A 62 -13.15 -15.31 -7.04
C GLU A 62 -13.73 -15.81 -5.71
N ASP A 63 -12.90 -16.43 -4.86
CA ASP A 63 -13.31 -16.91 -3.53
C ASP A 63 -13.42 -15.78 -2.49
N VAL A 64 -12.96 -14.57 -2.84
CA VAL A 64 -12.98 -13.42 -1.94
C VAL A 64 -14.34 -12.72 -2.03
N ASP A 65 -15.07 -12.67 -0.91
CA ASP A 65 -16.23 -11.79 -0.78
C ASP A 65 -15.76 -10.34 -0.59
N TRP A 66 -15.56 -9.64 -1.71
CA TRP A 66 -15.05 -8.27 -1.71
C TRP A 66 -15.97 -7.28 -1.00
N ASP A 67 -17.29 -7.50 -1.04
CA ASP A 67 -18.28 -6.58 -0.46
C ASP A 67 -18.31 -6.66 1.08
N ASP A 68 -17.90 -7.79 1.66
CA ASP A 68 -17.77 -7.98 3.12
C ASP A 68 -16.31 -7.98 3.62
N LEU A 69 -15.33 -7.80 2.72
CA LEU A 69 -13.90 -7.86 3.08
C LEU A 69 -13.47 -6.74 4.04
N LEU A 70 -13.98 -5.52 3.82
CA LEU A 70 -13.68 -4.35 4.65
C LEU A 70 -14.96 -3.55 4.92
N GLU A 71 -15.45 -3.56 6.15
CA GLU A 71 -16.72 -2.92 6.57
C GLU A 71 -16.87 -1.46 6.10
N HIS A 72 -15.77 -0.70 6.07
CA HIS A 72 -15.77 0.72 5.72
C HIS A 72 -15.46 1.00 4.25
N ARG A 73 -15.33 -0.01 3.39
CA ARG A 73 -14.96 0.15 1.97
C ARG A 73 -15.85 -0.69 1.05
N PRO A 74 -16.37 -0.10 -0.05
CA PRO A 74 -17.06 -0.87 -1.08
C PRO A 74 -16.15 -1.92 -1.71
N GLY A 75 -16.68 -3.10 -2.03
CA GLY A 75 -15.91 -4.20 -2.58
C GLY A 75 -15.26 -3.88 -3.92
N ASP A 76 -15.93 -3.11 -4.78
CA ASP A 76 -15.37 -2.67 -6.06
C ASP A 76 -14.12 -1.77 -5.87
N VAL A 77 -14.07 -0.97 -4.81
CA VAL A 77 -12.91 -0.13 -4.45
C VAL A 77 -11.76 -1.01 -3.93
N CYS A 78 -12.05 -1.97 -3.05
CA CYS A 78 -11.08 -2.94 -2.55
C CYS A 78 -10.45 -3.73 -3.71
N GLN A 79 -11.29 -4.24 -4.61
CA GLN A 79 -10.86 -5.02 -5.75
C GLN A 79 -10.04 -4.16 -6.74
N LYS A 80 -10.45 -2.92 -7.03
CA LYS A 80 -9.64 -1.98 -7.83
C LYS A 80 -8.28 -1.75 -7.21
N ARG A 81 -8.20 -1.61 -5.88
CA ARG A 81 -6.92 -1.42 -5.19
C ARG A 81 -6.05 -2.67 -5.29
N TRP A 82 -6.60 -3.85 -5.04
CA TRP A 82 -5.89 -5.12 -5.18
C TRP A 82 -5.21 -5.24 -6.55
N HIS A 83 -5.95 -4.99 -7.63
CA HIS A 83 -5.41 -5.01 -8.99
C HIS A 83 -4.27 -3.99 -9.20
N GLN A 84 -4.34 -2.80 -8.59
CA GLN A 84 -3.23 -1.85 -8.62
C GLN A 84 -1.98 -2.41 -7.92
N MET A 85 -2.13 -3.06 -6.77
CA MET A 85 -1.01 -3.64 -6.02
C MET A 85 -0.36 -4.78 -6.82
N VAL A 86 -1.15 -5.72 -7.33
CA VAL A 86 -0.67 -6.85 -8.15
C VAL A 86 0.04 -6.37 -9.42
N LYS A 87 -0.47 -5.32 -10.08
CA LYS A 87 0.20 -4.72 -11.25
C LYS A 87 1.61 -4.20 -10.94
N HIS A 88 1.88 -3.81 -9.69
CA HIS A 88 3.12 -3.15 -9.28
C HIS A 88 4.13 -4.06 -8.55
N ILE A 89 3.83 -5.36 -8.36
CA ILE A 89 4.79 -6.34 -7.82
C ILE A 89 5.64 -7.05 -8.89
N GLY A 90 5.53 -6.64 -10.16
CA GLY A 90 6.35 -7.14 -11.26
C GLY A 90 6.06 -8.61 -11.59
N HIS A 91 7.10 -9.43 -11.72
CA HIS A 91 6.96 -10.85 -12.09
C HIS A 91 6.18 -11.67 -11.07
N HIS A 92 6.10 -11.21 -9.81
CA HIS A 92 5.28 -11.83 -8.78
C HIS A 92 3.78 -11.74 -9.07
N GLY A 93 3.34 -10.84 -9.95
CA GLY A 93 1.94 -10.77 -10.40
C GLY A 93 1.50 -11.96 -11.25
N LEU A 94 2.42 -12.83 -11.67
CA LEU A 94 2.11 -14.08 -12.38
C LEU A 94 1.97 -15.29 -11.43
N LYS A 95 2.22 -15.09 -10.13
CA LYS A 95 2.08 -16.14 -9.12
C LYS A 95 0.61 -16.43 -8.83
N SER A 96 0.33 -17.53 -8.12
CA SER A 96 -1.01 -17.82 -7.62
C SER A 96 -1.50 -16.73 -6.66
N PHE A 97 -2.81 -16.64 -6.47
CA PHE A 97 -3.40 -15.64 -5.58
C PHE A 97 -2.83 -15.70 -4.13
N PRO A 98 -2.72 -16.88 -3.48
CA PRO A 98 -2.12 -16.95 -2.14
C PRO A 98 -0.67 -16.47 -2.11
N GLU A 99 0.12 -16.81 -3.13
CA GLU A 99 1.51 -16.33 -3.22
C GLU A 99 1.59 -14.82 -3.45
N GLN A 100 0.65 -14.23 -4.21
CA GLN A 100 0.58 -12.77 -4.37
C GLN A 100 0.26 -12.08 -3.06
N VAL A 101 -0.70 -12.63 -2.29
CA VAL A 101 -1.04 -12.16 -0.94
C VAL A 101 0.18 -12.25 -0.04
N GLU A 102 0.90 -13.37 -0.02
CA GLU A 102 2.12 -13.54 0.78
C GLU A 102 3.21 -12.52 0.41
N VAL A 103 3.47 -12.32 -0.89
CA VAL A 103 4.47 -11.35 -1.36
C VAL A 103 4.11 -9.93 -0.92
N LEU A 104 2.85 -9.53 -1.07
CA LEU A 104 2.39 -8.19 -0.68
C LEU A 104 2.37 -8.04 0.85
N SER A 105 1.90 -9.03 1.59
CA SER A 105 1.89 -9.03 3.06
C SER A 105 3.31 -8.91 3.62
N LYS A 106 4.29 -9.67 3.09
CA LYS A 106 5.70 -9.54 3.50
C LYS A 106 6.27 -8.16 3.21
N ARG A 107 5.85 -7.52 2.10
CA ARG A 107 6.34 -6.19 1.75
C ARG A 107 5.75 -5.10 2.63
N TYR A 108 4.44 -5.13 2.86
CA TYR A 108 3.74 -4.03 3.53
C TYR A 108 3.62 -4.25 5.04
N LEU A 109 3.29 -5.46 5.50
CA LEU A 109 3.13 -5.72 6.93
C LEU A 109 4.47 -5.78 7.66
N ALA A 110 5.55 -6.23 7.02
CA ALA A 110 6.88 -6.22 7.64
C ALA A 110 7.37 -4.78 7.90
N ASP A 111 7.21 -3.87 6.94
CA ASP A 111 7.53 -2.45 7.10
C ASP A 111 6.74 -1.82 8.27
N LEU A 112 5.50 -2.26 8.48
CA LEU A 112 4.65 -1.82 9.59
C LEU A 112 5.15 -2.33 10.95
N ILE A 113 5.62 -3.57 11.00
CA ILE A 113 6.21 -4.18 12.21
C ILE A 113 7.52 -3.47 12.54
N GLU A 114 8.40 -3.30 11.56
CA GLU A 114 9.68 -2.60 11.73
C GLU A 114 9.45 -1.15 12.20
N ALA A 115 8.53 -0.42 11.57
CA ALA A 115 8.19 0.93 11.98
C ALA A 115 7.63 1.00 13.41
N ARG A 116 6.84 0.01 13.82
CA ARG A 116 6.32 -0.11 15.20
C ARG A 116 7.42 -0.43 16.21
N GLU A 117 8.35 -1.32 15.88
CA GLU A 117 9.49 -1.66 16.73
C GLU A 117 10.45 -0.47 16.90
N ILE A 118 10.71 0.28 15.83
CA ILE A 118 11.48 1.53 15.89
C ILE A 118 10.76 2.57 16.75
N TYR A 119 9.44 2.70 16.63
CA TYR A 119 8.70 3.63 17.49
C TYR A 119 8.73 3.20 18.97
N ALA A 120 8.52 1.90 19.26
CA ALA A 120 8.52 1.37 20.61
C ALA A 120 9.89 1.41 21.30
N SER A 121 10.98 1.39 20.52
CA SER A 121 12.36 1.49 21.02
C SER A 121 12.84 2.92 21.26
N LYS A 122 12.07 3.94 20.85
CA LYS A 122 12.41 5.33 21.16
C LYS A 122 12.22 5.59 22.66
N PRO A 123 13.22 6.17 23.34
CA PRO A 123 13.07 6.54 24.74
C PRO A 123 11.93 7.55 24.90
N ALA A 124 11.20 7.46 26.01
CA ALA A 124 10.22 8.48 26.38
C ALA A 124 10.96 9.82 26.43
N VAL A 125 10.42 10.81 25.70
CA VAL A 125 10.95 12.16 25.72
C VAL A 125 10.47 12.80 27.01
N ASP A 126 11.37 12.96 27.99
CA ASP A 126 11.12 13.70 29.23
C ASP A 126 11.00 15.22 28.97
#